data_AF-A0A1C4DPL6-F1
#
_entry.id   AF-A0A1C4DPL6-F1
#
_cell.length_a   1.000
_cell.length_b   1.000
_cell.length_c   1.000
_cell.angle_alpha   90.00
_cell.angle_beta   90.00
_cell.angle_gamma   90.00
#
_symmetry.space_group_name_H-M   'P 1'
#
loop_
_entity.id
_entity.type
_entity.pdbx_description
1 polymer ?
#
loop_
_entity_poly.entity_id
_entity_poly.type
_entity_poly.pdbx_seq_one_letter_code
_entity_poly.pdbx_strand_id
1 'polypeptide(L)'
;MRIFVYFLIGLFLFSNPDLAGKKIRGYDIVSQDKNENITLYGKKTNGLYRGFKIDFKGEIYTKPFWISEISPSFPPQIFYSDINTDEKEELAITLTKGHGTGVLIEDVHVFHTIDNGLCEVIVDNPLAIINKSVKTKLSNQEAEIQIEKRKYKVDLLLFGVNPENLFEDISFGSIIDYEVMNHNLMVKVTGQISPAMFIGDIIITYEYLAKLYQAKSIEFITDIDKNPFYGPVTQEEIFNPGKNKERTTHFRFL
;
A
#
# COMPACT_ATOMS: atom_id res chain seq x y z
N MET A 1 70.19 24.14 -5.26
CA MET A 1 69.63 24.89 -4.11
C MET A 1 68.24 25.38 -4.53
N ARG A 2 67.17 24.67 -4.12
CA ARG A 2 66.11 25.14 -3.18
C ARG A 2 65.23 26.24 -3.81
N ILE A 3 63.90 26.14 -3.96
CA ILE A 3 62.85 25.64 -3.05
C ILE A 3 61.64 25.13 -3.85
N PHE A 4 61.09 23.97 -3.45
CA PHE A 4 59.75 23.49 -3.80
C PHE A 4 58.72 24.24 -2.95
N VAL A 5 57.69 24.84 -3.57
CA VAL A 5 56.52 25.38 -2.87
C VAL A 5 55.36 24.44 -3.11
N TYR A 6 55.04 23.63 -2.11
CA TYR A 6 53.83 22.80 -2.08
C TYR A 6 52.66 23.69 -1.66
N PHE A 7 51.70 23.90 -2.57
CA PHE A 7 50.37 24.40 -2.19
C PHE A 7 49.49 23.22 -1.79
N LEU A 8 49.45 22.96 -0.48
CA LEU A 8 48.51 22.03 0.15
C LEU A 8 47.18 22.76 0.30
N ILE A 9 46.32 22.71 -0.72
CA ILE A 9 44.93 23.16 -0.61
C ILE A 9 44.20 22.04 0.14
N GLY A 10 44.00 22.25 1.44
CA GLY A 10 43.19 21.40 2.29
C GLY A 10 41.77 21.35 1.77
N LEU A 11 41.35 20.18 1.30
CA LEU A 11 39.97 19.84 1.03
C LEU A 11 39.23 19.78 2.39
N PHE A 12 38.70 20.91 2.84
CA PHE A 12 37.71 20.92 3.91
C PHE A 12 36.43 20.29 3.35
N LEU A 13 36.33 18.96 3.45
CA LEU A 13 35.06 18.26 3.42
C LEU A 13 34.31 18.68 4.68
N PHE A 14 33.59 19.80 4.61
CA PHE A 14 32.48 20.04 5.50
C PHE A 14 31.42 18.99 5.16
N SER A 15 31.50 17.84 5.81
CA SER A 15 30.34 16.99 6.02
C SER A 15 29.35 17.82 6.82
N ASN A 16 28.43 18.52 6.14
CA ASN A 16 27.29 19.16 6.77
C ASN A 16 26.45 18.05 7.44
N PRO A 17 26.37 17.98 8.78
CA PRO A 17 25.53 17.00 9.45
C PRO A 17 24.11 17.57 9.65
N ASP A 18 23.63 18.41 8.73
CA ASP A 18 22.32 19.05 8.78
C ASP A 18 21.53 18.79 7.48
N LEU A 19 21.24 17.51 7.23
CA LEU A 19 20.16 17.08 6.33
C LEU A 19 19.12 16.28 7.14
N ALA A 20 18.83 16.76 8.36
CA ALA A 20 17.61 16.38 9.06
C ALA A 20 16.45 17.16 8.42
N GLY A 21 15.56 16.45 7.71
CA GLY A 21 14.45 16.94 6.89
C GLY A 21 14.03 18.39 7.15
N LYS A 22 14.24 19.26 6.16
CA LYS A 22 13.92 20.68 6.24
C LYS A 22 12.43 20.82 6.54
N LYS A 23 12.06 21.35 7.71
CA LYS A 23 10.66 21.62 8.03
C LYS A 23 10.12 22.66 7.06
N ILE A 24 9.16 22.27 6.22
CA ILE A 24 8.47 23.20 5.33
C ILE A 24 7.39 23.90 6.16
N ARG A 25 7.47 25.23 6.27
CA ARG A 25 6.52 26.01 7.08
C ARG A 25 5.08 25.77 6.61
N GLY A 26 4.20 25.42 7.55
CA GLY A 26 2.78 25.16 7.28
C GLY A 26 2.48 23.75 6.76
N TYR A 27 3.46 22.85 6.82
CA TYR A 27 3.34 21.45 6.43
C TYR A 27 3.75 20.54 7.59
N ASP A 28 3.04 19.43 7.74
CA ASP A 28 3.39 18.36 8.65
C ASP A 28 4.20 17.30 7.88
N ILE A 29 5.13 16.63 8.56
CA ILE A 29 5.74 15.40 8.04
C ILE A 29 4.70 14.29 8.27
N VAL A 30 4.26 13.65 7.20
CA VAL A 30 3.24 12.58 7.26
C VAL A 30 3.86 11.20 7.11
N SER A 31 5.02 11.11 6.46
CA SER A 31 5.81 9.89 6.33
C SER A 31 7.28 10.24 6.05
N GLN A 32 8.22 9.40 6.44
CA GLN A 32 9.64 9.66 6.24
C GLN A 32 10.47 8.37 6.20
N ASP A 33 11.32 8.26 5.18
CA ASP A 33 12.46 7.36 5.18
C ASP A 33 13.74 8.19 5.42
N LYS A 34 14.32 8.03 6.61
CA LYS A 34 15.52 8.78 7.00
C LYS A 34 16.79 8.23 6.37
N ASN A 35 16.84 6.94 6.06
CA ASN A 35 18.03 6.31 5.49
C ASN A 35 18.22 6.76 4.05
N GLU A 36 17.11 6.86 3.32
CA GLU A 36 17.09 7.25 1.91
C GLU A 36 16.92 8.77 1.70
N ASN A 37 16.78 9.53 2.79
CA ASN A 37 16.52 10.97 2.77
C ASN A 37 15.28 11.32 1.92
N ILE A 38 14.15 10.67 2.23
CA ILE A 38 12.86 10.88 1.58
C ILE A 38 11.85 11.31 2.64
N THR A 39 11.21 12.46 2.46
CA THR A 39 10.17 12.94 3.38
C THR A 39 8.92 13.33 2.62
N LEU A 40 7.77 12.77 3.03
CA LEU A 40 6.47 13.16 2.54
C LEU A 40 5.84 14.17 3.51
N TYR A 41 5.40 15.30 2.95
CA TYR A 41 4.76 16.37 3.68
C TYR A 41 3.31 16.52 3.25
N GLY A 42 2.43 16.76 4.22
CA GLY A 42 1.02 17.07 4.00
C GLY A 42 0.62 18.35 4.71
N LYS A 43 -0.21 19.18 4.09
CA LYS A 43 -0.81 20.33 4.76
C LYS A 43 -2.17 19.94 5.33
N LYS A 44 -2.34 20.06 6.64
CA LYS A 44 -3.63 19.84 7.30
C LYS A 44 -4.63 20.93 6.90
N THR A 45 -5.76 20.56 6.32
CA THR A 45 -6.84 21.47 5.92
C THR A 45 -8.18 20.72 5.96
N ASN A 46 -9.14 21.23 6.73
CA ASN A 46 -10.49 20.65 6.88
C ASN A 46 -10.48 19.16 7.25
N GLY A 47 -9.64 18.77 8.22
CA GLY A 47 -9.56 17.39 8.70
C GLY A 47 -8.77 16.42 7.82
N LEU A 48 -8.25 16.87 6.66
CA LEU A 48 -7.51 16.06 5.70
C LEU A 48 -6.10 16.60 5.49
N TYR A 49 -5.18 15.75 5.04
CA TYR A 49 -3.94 16.19 4.41
C TYR A 49 -4.19 16.53 2.93
N ARG A 50 -3.67 17.67 2.50
CA ARG A 50 -3.77 18.19 1.13
C ARG A 50 -2.48 18.84 0.68
N GLY A 51 -2.36 19.10 -0.62
CA GLY A 51 -1.32 19.95 -1.18
C GLY A 51 0.09 19.40 -0.99
N PHE A 52 0.24 18.09 -1.08
CA PHE A 52 1.42 17.33 -0.67
C PHE A 52 2.72 17.81 -1.31
N LYS A 53 3.82 17.53 -0.62
CA LYS A 53 5.18 17.71 -1.14
C LYS A 53 6.02 16.48 -0.82
N ILE A 54 6.83 16.07 -1.77
CA ILE A 54 7.84 15.03 -1.60
C ILE A 54 9.18 15.76 -1.59
N ASP A 55 9.93 15.66 -0.50
CA ASP A 55 11.36 15.95 -0.48
C ASP A 55 12.07 14.64 -0.80
N PHE A 56 12.60 14.54 -2.02
CA PHE A 56 13.33 13.38 -2.49
C PHE A 56 14.79 13.77 -2.65
N LYS A 57 15.62 13.32 -1.70
CA LYS A 57 17.07 13.55 -1.70
C LYS A 57 17.44 15.04 -1.80
N GLY A 58 16.62 15.94 -1.23
CA GLY A 58 16.82 17.39 -1.19
C GLY A 58 16.02 18.17 -2.24
N GLU A 59 15.44 17.49 -3.23
CA GLU A 59 14.62 18.11 -4.29
C GLU A 59 13.12 18.02 -3.95
N ILE A 60 12.40 19.14 -4.12
CA ILE A 60 10.99 19.24 -3.72
C ILE A 60 10.06 19.08 -4.91
N TYR A 61 9.23 18.02 -4.88
CA TYR A 61 8.16 17.75 -5.83
C TYR A 61 6.81 18.09 -5.21
N THR A 62 5.98 18.90 -5.89
CA THR A 62 4.66 19.29 -5.37
C THR A 62 3.54 18.46 -6.00
N LYS A 63 2.59 18.01 -5.17
CA LYS A 63 1.42 17.22 -5.55
C LYS A 63 0.14 17.88 -5.04
N PRO A 64 -0.34 18.93 -5.72
CA PRO A 64 -1.38 19.80 -5.18
C PRO A 64 -2.74 19.11 -5.05
N PHE A 65 -3.00 18.09 -5.87
CA PHE A 65 -4.28 17.38 -5.94
C PHE A 65 -4.34 16.12 -5.08
N TRP A 66 -3.24 15.74 -4.42
CA TRP A 66 -3.24 14.62 -3.49
C TRP A 66 -4.02 14.96 -2.23
N ILE A 67 -4.75 13.97 -1.74
CA ILE A 67 -5.61 14.04 -0.56
C ILE A 67 -5.43 12.74 0.20
N SER A 68 -5.27 12.85 1.53
CA SER A 68 -5.32 11.72 2.45
C SER A 68 -6.13 12.08 3.69
N GLU A 69 -6.80 11.09 4.26
CA GLU A 69 -7.28 11.10 5.63
C GLU A 69 -6.13 11.34 6.62
N ILE A 70 -6.45 11.92 7.76
CA ILE A 70 -5.51 12.04 8.88
C ILE A 70 -5.78 10.89 9.84
N SER A 71 -5.08 9.78 9.64
CA SER A 71 -5.23 8.59 10.49
C SER A 71 -3.89 8.20 11.12
N PRO A 72 -3.78 8.17 12.46
CA PRO A 72 -2.60 7.63 13.13
C PRO A 72 -2.40 6.13 12.88
N SER A 73 -3.50 5.38 12.69
CA SER A 73 -3.45 3.94 12.45
C SER A 73 -3.15 3.58 11.00
N PHE A 74 -3.56 4.45 10.06
CA PHE A 74 -3.34 4.30 8.63
C PHE A 74 -2.71 5.59 8.07
N PRO A 75 -1.46 5.90 8.45
CA PRO A 75 -0.78 7.06 7.89
C PRO A 75 -0.33 6.76 6.45
N PRO A 76 -0.12 7.79 5.61
CA PRO A 76 0.60 7.62 4.37
C PRO A 76 1.94 6.89 4.55
N GLN A 77 2.27 5.97 3.65
CA GLN A 77 3.54 5.23 3.69
C GLN A 77 4.42 5.58 2.49
N ILE A 78 5.73 5.37 2.69
CA ILE A 78 6.77 5.49 1.67
C ILE A 78 7.46 4.14 1.59
N PHE A 79 7.61 3.65 0.37
CA PHE A 79 8.44 2.50 0.04
C PHE A 79 9.45 2.93 -1.01
N TYR A 80 10.72 2.60 -0.79
CA TYR A 80 11.79 2.88 -1.75
C TYR A 80 12.58 1.61 -1.99
N SER A 81 12.33 0.94 -3.11
CA SER A 81 12.92 -0.35 -3.45
C SER A 81 12.81 -0.62 -4.95
N ASP A 82 13.70 -1.43 -5.50
CA ASP A 82 13.58 -1.94 -6.88
C ASP A 82 12.38 -2.89 -6.97
N ILE A 83 11.26 -2.42 -7.55
CA ILE A 83 10.03 -3.22 -7.71
C ILE A 83 9.81 -3.65 -9.16
N ASN A 84 10.65 -3.21 -10.09
CA ASN A 84 10.57 -3.57 -11.51
C ASN A 84 11.72 -4.52 -11.94
N THR A 85 12.65 -4.84 -11.04
CA THR A 85 13.83 -5.69 -11.22
C THR A 85 14.85 -5.17 -12.24
N ASP A 86 15.01 -3.84 -12.34
CA ASP A 86 15.98 -3.18 -13.23
C ASP A 86 17.26 -2.67 -12.52
N GLU A 87 17.44 -3.07 -11.26
CA GLU A 87 18.54 -2.65 -10.36
C GLU A 87 18.49 -1.18 -9.93
N LYS A 88 17.37 -0.49 -10.12
CA LYS A 88 17.12 0.86 -9.60
C LYS A 88 15.89 0.86 -8.72
N GLU A 89 15.92 1.67 -7.67
CA GLU A 89 14.77 1.77 -6.79
C GLU A 89 13.70 2.69 -7.35
N GLU A 90 12.45 2.28 -7.16
CA GLU A 90 11.29 3.13 -7.32
C GLU A 90 10.79 3.63 -5.97
N LEU A 91 10.19 4.82 -6.00
CA LEU A 91 9.45 5.36 -4.87
C LEU A 91 7.96 5.03 -5.05
N ALA A 92 7.39 4.23 -4.16
CA ALA A 92 5.95 4.05 -4.03
C ALA A 92 5.44 4.79 -2.79
N ILE A 93 4.32 5.51 -2.93
CA ILE A 93 3.65 6.23 -1.84
C ILE A 93 2.20 5.79 -1.80
N THR A 94 1.74 5.36 -0.63
CA THR A 94 0.32 5.07 -0.37
C THR A 94 -0.33 6.21 0.38
N LEU A 95 -1.56 6.55 0.00
CA LEU A 95 -2.38 7.59 0.64
C LEU A 95 -3.72 6.99 1.05
N THR A 96 -4.09 7.11 2.32
CA THR A 96 -5.38 6.65 2.81
C THR A 96 -6.49 7.62 2.40
N LYS A 97 -7.44 7.16 1.59
CA LYS A 97 -8.58 7.93 1.07
C LYS A 97 -9.83 7.81 1.92
N GLY A 98 -9.95 6.71 2.65
CA GLY A 98 -11.03 6.46 3.58
C GLY A 98 -10.62 5.34 4.53
N HIS A 99 -11.04 5.45 5.79
CA HIS A 99 -10.81 4.39 6.77
C HIS A 99 -11.97 4.35 7.76
N GLY A 100 -12.19 3.19 8.38
CA GLY A 100 -13.23 2.97 9.37
C GLY A 100 -13.47 1.48 9.60
N THR A 101 -14.53 1.16 10.32
CA THR A 101 -14.93 -0.23 10.52
C THR A 101 -15.27 -0.88 9.18
N GLY A 102 -14.51 -1.92 8.80
CA GLY A 102 -14.68 -2.62 7.52
C GLY A 102 -14.31 -1.79 6.29
N VAL A 103 -13.62 -0.65 6.46
CA VAL A 103 -13.22 0.23 5.36
C VAL A 103 -11.76 0.62 5.50
N LEU A 104 -10.98 0.38 4.45
CA LEU A 104 -9.64 0.95 4.25
C LEU A 104 -9.47 1.12 2.74
N ILE A 105 -9.43 2.35 2.26
CA ILE A 105 -9.30 2.64 0.84
C ILE A 105 -8.02 3.42 0.66
N GLU A 106 -7.08 2.87 -0.10
CA GLU A 106 -5.81 3.51 -0.41
C GLU A 106 -5.66 3.80 -1.90
N ASP A 107 -5.00 4.91 -2.21
CA ASP A 107 -4.42 5.19 -3.52
C ASP A 107 -2.91 4.93 -3.45
N VAL A 108 -2.32 4.45 -4.54
CA VAL A 108 -0.85 4.32 -4.69
C VAL A 108 -0.33 5.22 -5.80
N HIS A 109 0.84 5.81 -5.56
CA HIS A 109 1.59 6.60 -6.53
C HIS A 109 3.00 6.04 -6.65
N VAL A 110 3.41 5.66 -7.86
CA VAL A 110 4.74 5.08 -8.11
C VAL A 110 5.56 6.02 -8.97
N PHE A 111 6.84 6.19 -8.62
CA PHE A 111 7.78 7.04 -9.32
C PHE A 111 9.03 6.26 -9.68
N HIS A 112 9.41 6.37 -10.95
CA HIS A 112 10.70 5.93 -11.45
C HIS A 112 11.72 7.04 -11.25
N THR A 113 12.97 6.64 -10.98
CA THR A 113 14.08 7.57 -10.83
C THR A 113 14.78 7.79 -12.18
N ILE A 114 14.75 9.01 -12.70
CA ILE A 114 15.40 9.38 -13.97
C ILE A 114 16.32 10.57 -13.70
N ASP A 115 17.62 10.42 -13.91
CA ASP A 115 18.64 11.45 -13.66
C ASP A 115 18.55 12.08 -12.24
N ASN A 116 18.28 11.24 -11.23
CA ASN A 116 17.99 11.62 -9.83
C ASN A 116 16.68 12.40 -9.61
N GLY A 117 15.85 12.51 -10.65
CA GLY A 117 14.50 13.07 -10.58
C GLY A 117 13.40 12.02 -10.45
N LEU A 118 12.18 12.45 -10.14
CA LEU A 118 11.00 11.58 -10.06
C LEU A 118 10.09 11.72 -11.28
N CYS A 119 9.80 10.60 -11.94
CA CYS A 119 8.79 10.51 -12.98
C CYS A 119 7.66 9.57 -12.52
N GLU A 120 6.44 10.09 -12.37
CA GLU A 120 5.30 9.28 -11.96
C GLU A 120 4.91 8.30 -13.07
N VAL A 121 4.66 7.06 -12.68
CA VAL A 121 4.23 5.97 -13.55
C VAL A 121 2.83 5.55 -13.15
N ILE A 122 2.00 5.27 -14.15
CA ILE A 122 0.62 4.85 -13.93
C ILE A 122 0.59 3.43 -13.35
N VAL A 123 -0.25 3.24 -12.33
CA VAL A 123 -0.62 1.91 -11.80
C VAL A 123 -2.07 1.65 -12.19
N ASP A 124 -2.33 0.50 -12.81
CA ASP A 124 -3.69 0.11 -13.18
C ASP A 124 -4.57 0.02 -11.94
N ASN A 125 -5.81 0.48 -12.07
CA ASN A 125 -6.76 0.46 -10.97
C ASN A 125 -7.16 -1.00 -10.61
N PRO A 126 -7.08 -1.41 -9.34
CA PRO A 126 -7.31 -2.79 -8.94
C PRO A 126 -8.77 -3.22 -9.15
N LEU A 127 -9.73 -2.33 -8.97
CA LEU A 127 -11.14 -2.63 -9.23
C LEU A 127 -11.41 -2.81 -10.73
N ALA A 128 -10.72 -2.05 -11.60
CA ALA A 128 -10.80 -2.26 -13.04
C ALA A 128 -10.21 -3.61 -13.46
N ILE A 129 -9.09 -4.02 -12.84
CA ILE A 129 -8.49 -5.34 -13.03
C ILE A 129 -9.47 -6.44 -12.58
N ILE A 130 -10.07 -6.31 -11.40
CA ILE A 130 -11.03 -7.27 -10.85
C ILE A 130 -12.25 -7.40 -11.76
N ASN A 131 -12.88 -6.28 -12.14
CA ASN A 131 -14.06 -6.26 -13.00
C ASN A 131 -13.82 -6.91 -14.37
N LYS A 132 -12.59 -6.84 -14.89
CA LYS A 132 -12.21 -7.44 -16.18
C LYS A 132 -11.91 -8.93 -16.06
N SER A 133 -11.26 -9.35 -14.98
CA SER A 133 -10.59 -10.65 -14.88
C SER A 133 -11.24 -11.64 -13.92
N VAL A 134 -12.13 -11.17 -13.06
CA VAL A 134 -12.77 -11.97 -12.00
C VAL A 134 -14.26 -12.05 -12.25
N LYS A 135 -14.80 -13.27 -12.22
CA LYS A 135 -16.24 -13.52 -12.31
C LYS A 135 -16.75 -14.04 -10.99
N THR A 136 -17.88 -13.52 -10.55
CA THR A 136 -18.47 -13.81 -9.25
C THR A 136 -19.87 -14.37 -9.38
N LYS A 137 -20.28 -15.12 -8.37
CA LYS A 137 -21.67 -15.49 -8.15
C LYS A 137 -21.88 -15.65 -6.66
N LEU A 138 -22.88 -14.96 -6.13
CA LEU A 138 -23.31 -15.10 -4.74
C LEU A 138 -24.67 -15.82 -4.68
N SER A 139 -24.82 -16.69 -3.68
CA SER A 139 -26.09 -17.34 -3.33
C SER A 139 -26.19 -17.44 -1.81
N ASN A 140 -27.33 -17.90 -1.30
CA ASN A 140 -27.55 -18.03 0.14
C ASN A 140 -26.66 -19.08 0.83
N GLN A 141 -26.00 -19.95 0.07
CA GLN A 141 -25.21 -21.07 0.59
C GLN A 141 -23.74 -20.99 0.18
N GLU A 142 -23.46 -20.41 -0.98
CA GLU A 142 -22.13 -20.45 -1.56
C GLU A 142 -21.81 -19.14 -2.28
N ALA A 143 -20.57 -18.69 -2.13
CA ALA A 143 -19.95 -17.70 -2.99
C ALA A 143 -18.97 -18.40 -3.94
N GLU A 144 -19.12 -18.15 -5.24
CA GLU A 144 -18.21 -18.64 -6.28
C GLU A 144 -17.39 -17.48 -6.85
N ILE A 145 -16.07 -17.68 -6.95
CA ILE A 145 -15.15 -16.74 -7.58
C ILE A 145 -14.38 -17.50 -8.65
N GLN A 146 -14.31 -16.94 -9.86
CA GLN A 146 -13.53 -17.49 -10.96
C GLN A 146 -12.51 -16.47 -11.43
N ILE A 147 -11.24 -16.88 -11.40
CA ILE A 147 -10.09 -16.10 -11.90
C ILE A 147 -9.46 -16.94 -13.00
N GLU A 148 -9.52 -16.45 -14.24
CA GLU A 148 -9.13 -17.22 -15.43
C GLU A 148 -9.80 -18.61 -15.48
N LYS A 149 -9.03 -19.68 -15.29
CA LYS A 149 -9.48 -21.08 -15.28
C LYS A 149 -9.65 -21.64 -13.86
N ARG A 150 -9.24 -20.91 -12.82
CA ARG A 150 -9.36 -21.33 -11.42
C ARG A 150 -10.74 -20.94 -10.89
N LYS A 151 -11.41 -21.90 -10.24
CA LYS A 151 -12.70 -21.67 -9.58
C LYS A 151 -12.55 -21.93 -8.08
N TYR A 152 -13.01 -20.98 -7.29
CA TYR A 152 -13.04 -20.99 -5.84
C TYR A 152 -14.49 -21.02 -5.38
N LYS A 153 -14.73 -21.76 -4.30
CA LYS A 153 -16.04 -21.93 -3.68
C LYS A 153 -15.89 -21.70 -2.19
N VAL A 154 -16.72 -20.83 -1.63
CA VAL A 154 -16.75 -20.53 -0.20
C VAL A 154 -18.13 -20.88 0.34
N ASP A 155 -18.18 -21.80 1.30
CA ASP A 155 -19.42 -22.20 1.98
C ASP A 155 -19.83 -21.12 2.98
N LEU A 156 -20.96 -20.48 2.72
CA LEU A 156 -21.48 -19.37 3.53
C LEU A 156 -22.17 -19.84 4.81
N LEU A 157 -22.53 -21.13 4.91
CA LEU A 157 -23.16 -21.68 6.12
C LEU A 157 -22.20 -21.61 7.32
N LEU A 158 -20.89 -21.60 7.07
CA LEU A 158 -19.85 -21.43 8.08
C LEU A 158 -19.84 -20.03 8.73
N PHE A 159 -20.40 -19.04 8.03
CA PHE A 159 -20.35 -17.63 8.42
C PHE A 159 -21.62 -17.18 9.15
N GLY A 160 -22.69 -17.98 9.16
CA GLY A 160 -23.93 -17.68 9.89
C GLY A 160 -24.64 -16.40 9.41
N VAL A 161 -24.40 -15.99 8.16
CA VAL A 161 -24.98 -14.76 7.60
C VAL A 161 -26.47 -14.97 7.36
N ASN A 162 -27.31 -14.05 7.84
CA ASN A 162 -28.72 -14.03 7.44
C ASN A 162 -28.80 -13.78 5.92
N PRO A 163 -29.44 -14.66 5.13
CA PRO A 163 -29.60 -14.46 3.70
C PRO A 163 -30.20 -13.12 3.29
N GLU A 164 -31.04 -12.50 4.13
CA GLU A 164 -31.63 -11.18 3.88
C GLU A 164 -30.60 -10.03 3.90
N ASN A 165 -29.46 -10.24 4.55
CA ASN A 165 -28.37 -9.26 4.64
C ASN A 165 -27.32 -9.46 3.55
N LEU A 166 -27.42 -10.51 2.73
CA LEU A 166 -26.50 -10.74 1.63
C LEU A 166 -26.70 -9.67 0.56
N PHE A 167 -25.59 -9.23 -0.02
CA PHE A 167 -25.59 -8.42 -1.22
C PHE A 167 -26.07 -9.23 -2.43
N GLU A 168 -26.37 -8.55 -3.53
CA GLU A 168 -26.76 -9.20 -4.79
C GLU A 168 -25.61 -10.02 -5.40
N ASP A 169 -24.37 -9.55 -5.21
CA ASP A 169 -23.15 -10.25 -5.60
C ASP A 169 -22.01 -9.90 -4.62
N ILE A 170 -20.86 -10.54 -4.78
CA ILE A 170 -19.64 -10.22 -4.04
C ILE A 170 -19.18 -8.80 -4.43
N SER A 171 -19.10 -7.93 -3.45
CA SER A 171 -18.67 -6.54 -3.60
C SER A 171 -17.18 -6.39 -3.30
N PHE A 172 -16.52 -5.50 -4.04
CA PHE A 172 -15.10 -5.16 -3.85
C PHE A 172 -14.95 -3.64 -3.72
N GLY A 173 -13.95 -3.21 -2.93
CA GLY A 173 -13.56 -1.80 -2.82
C GLY A 173 -13.80 -1.15 -1.46
N SER A 174 -14.36 -1.88 -0.49
CA SER A 174 -14.39 -1.44 0.91
C SER A 174 -13.00 -1.52 1.54
N ILE A 175 -12.21 -2.54 1.19
CA ILE A 175 -10.81 -2.67 1.58
C ILE A 175 -9.96 -2.78 0.31
N ILE A 176 -9.07 -1.81 0.11
CA ILE A 176 -8.02 -1.71 -0.91
C ILE A 176 -6.76 -1.25 -0.17
N ASP A 177 -5.81 -2.16 -0.01
CA ASP A 177 -4.65 -2.01 0.86
C ASP A 177 -3.39 -2.36 0.07
N TYR A 178 -2.50 -1.37 -0.12
CA TYR A 178 -1.30 -1.50 -0.94
C TYR A 178 -0.07 -1.69 -0.08
N GLU A 179 0.79 -2.61 -0.50
CA GLU A 179 2.07 -2.86 0.16
C GLU A 179 3.16 -3.16 -0.86
N VAL A 180 4.41 -2.89 -0.48
CA VAL A 180 5.59 -3.35 -1.22
C VAL A 180 6.24 -4.48 -0.46
N MET A 181 6.08 -5.71 -0.96
CA MET A 181 6.55 -6.93 -0.31
C MET A 181 7.47 -7.71 -1.24
N ASN A 182 8.64 -8.10 -0.72
CA ASN A 182 9.62 -8.89 -1.48
C ASN A 182 9.93 -8.28 -2.86
N HIS A 183 10.16 -6.97 -2.94
CA HIS A 183 10.42 -6.27 -4.21
C HIS A 183 9.25 -6.31 -5.21
N ASN A 184 8.01 -6.45 -4.73
CA ASN A 184 6.83 -6.40 -5.59
C ASN A 184 5.83 -5.39 -5.02
N LEU A 185 5.28 -4.55 -5.89
CA LEU A 185 4.08 -3.80 -5.58
C LEU A 185 2.88 -4.75 -5.60
N MET A 186 2.15 -4.80 -4.49
CA MET A 186 0.99 -5.67 -4.30
C MET A 186 -0.19 -4.87 -3.76
N VAL A 187 -1.40 -5.35 -4.04
CA VAL A 187 -2.62 -4.84 -3.42
C VAL A 187 -3.52 -5.97 -3.00
N LYS A 188 -4.09 -5.82 -1.80
CA LYS A 188 -5.16 -6.66 -1.26
C LYS A 188 -6.50 -5.95 -1.47
N VAL A 189 -7.44 -6.65 -2.07
CA VAL A 189 -8.83 -6.19 -2.22
C VAL A 189 -9.78 -7.22 -1.61
N THR A 190 -10.49 -6.85 -0.55
CA THR A 190 -11.34 -7.81 0.18
C THR A 190 -12.70 -7.99 -0.50
N GLY A 191 -13.13 -9.25 -0.62
CA GLY A 191 -14.45 -9.61 -1.12
C GLY A 191 -15.50 -9.58 -0.01
N GLN A 192 -16.47 -8.70 -0.13
CA GLN A 192 -17.53 -8.45 0.84
C GLN A 192 -18.87 -8.99 0.35
N ILE A 193 -19.61 -9.69 1.21
CA ILE A 193 -20.91 -10.31 0.88
C ILE A 193 -22.07 -9.73 1.68
N SER A 194 -21.79 -8.97 2.74
CA SER A 194 -22.77 -8.21 3.53
C SER A 194 -22.07 -7.05 4.23
N PRO A 195 -22.78 -6.09 4.85
CA PRO A 195 -22.14 -4.97 5.54
C PRO A 195 -21.08 -5.38 6.58
N ALA A 196 -21.22 -6.57 7.16
CA ALA A 196 -20.37 -7.08 8.24
C ALA A 196 -19.57 -8.34 7.86
N MET A 197 -19.63 -8.84 6.61
CA MET A 197 -19.02 -10.13 6.29
C MET A 197 -18.18 -10.11 5.03
N PHE A 198 -16.97 -10.65 5.16
CA PHE A 198 -16.00 -10.86 4.10
C PHE A 198 -15.68 -12.35 3.93
N ILE A 199 -15.35 -12.74 2.71
CA ILE A 199 -15.14 -14.15 2.35
C ILE A 199 -13.71 -14.49 1.93
N GLY A 200 -12.83 -13.49 1.91
CA GLY A 200 -11.44 -13.63 1.51
C GLY A 200 -10.95 -12.41 0.74
N ASP A 201 -9.71 -12.51 0.26
CA ASP A 201 -9.01 -11.40 -0.38
C ASP A 201 -8.54 -11.76 -1.77
N ILE A 202 -8.72 -10.81 -2.70
CA ILE A 202 -8.04 -10.83 -3.99
C ILE A 202 -6.69 -10.14 -3.81
N ILE A 203 -5.62 -10.86 -4.08
CA ILE A 203 -4.27 -10.33 -4.10
C ILE A 203 -3.85 -10.13 -5.55
N ILE A 204 -3.48 -8.89 -5.90
CA ILE A 204 -2.91 -8.55 -7.21
C ILE A 204 -1.46 -8.19 -7.01
N THR A 205 -0.57 -8.88 -7.73
CA THR A 205 0.84 -8.51 -7.85
C THR A 205 1.01 -7.75 -9.16
N TYR A 206 1.67 -6.60 -9.11
CA TYR A 206 1.93 -5.78 -10.30
C TYR A 206 3.27 -6.11 -10.94
N GLU A 207 3.37 -5.88 -12.24
CA GLU A 207 4.63 -5.79 -12.99
C GLU A 207 4.65 -4.51 -13.82
N TYR A 208 5.85 -3.96 -14.04
CA TYR A 208 6.03 -2.86 -14.98
C TYR A 208 6.16 -3.40 -16.40
N LEU A 209 5.12 -3.19 -17.22
CA LEU A 209 5.10 -3.57 -18.62
C LEU A 209 4.49 -2.45 -19.47
N ALA A 210 5.04 -2.24 -20.67
CA ALA A 210 4.54 -1.24 -21.61
C ALA A 210 4.34 0.17 -21.02
N LYS A 211 5.20 0.56 -20.07
CA LYS A 211 5.24 1.85 -19.38
C LYS A 211 4.18 2.10 -18.30
N LEU A 212 3.53 1.06 -17.79
CA LEU A 212 2.64 1.13 -16.63
C LEU A 212 2.80 -0.11 -15.74
N TYR A 213 2.37 0.00 -14.48
CA TYR A 213 2.22 -1.16 -13.60
C TYR A 213 0.85 -1.79 -13.85
N GLN A 214 0.86 -3.03 -14.31
CA GLN A 214 -0.34 -3.83 -14.62
C GLN A 214 -0.30 -5.17 -13.86
N ALA A 215 -1.43 -5.86 -13.79
CA ALA A 215 -1.51 -7.14 -13.08
C ALA A 215 -0.61 -8.21 -13.73
N LYS A 216 0.37 -8.70 -12.97
CA LYS A 216 1.18 -9.90 -13.28
C LYS A 216 0.44 -11.17 -12.89
N SER A 217 -0.15 -11.16 -11.71
CA SER A 217 -0.90 -12.29 -11.15
C SER A 217 -2.07 -11.81 -10.29
N ILE A 218 -3.13 -12.63 -10.28
CA ILE A 218 -4.33 -12.40 -9.48
C ILE A 218 -4.67 -13.72 -8.76
N GLU A 219 -4.76 -13.66 -7.44
CA GLU A 219 -5.05 -14.81 -6.58
C GLU A 219 -6.18 -14.49 -5.62
N PHE A 220 -7.00 -15.49 -5.30
CA PHE A 220 -8.00 -15.39 -4.24
C PHE A 220 -7.57 -16.25 -3.05
N ILE A 221 -7.47 -15.63 -1.89
CA ILE A 221 -7.01 -16.25 -0.65
C ILE A 221 -8.10 -16.17 0.41
N THR A 222 -8.53 -17.32 0.91
CA THR A 222 -9.47 -17.43 2.04
C THR A 222 -8.78 -17.79 3.36
N ASP A 223 -7.54 -18.25 3.27
CA ASP A 223 -6.74 -18.73 4.38
C ASP A 223 -5.79 -17.62 4.84
N ILE A 224 -6.05 -17.07 6.02
CA ILE A 224 -5.31 -15.92 6.56
C ILE A 224 -3.81 -16.23 6.72
N ASP A 225 -3.46 -17.48 7.00
CA ASP A 225 -2.08 -17.90 7.22
C ASP A 225 -1.26 -17.92 5.91
N LYS A 226 -1.96 -17.90 4.78
CA LYS A 226 -1.35 -17.81 3.44
C LYS A 226 -1.39 -16.42 2.86
N ASN A 227 -2.10 -15.48 3.49
CA ASN A 227 -2.22 -14.14 2.97
C ASN A 227 -1.00 -13.29 3.41
N PRO A 228 -0.18 -12.79 2.46
CA PRO A 228 1.07 -12.10 2.78
C PRO A 228 0.88 -10.80 3.58
N PHE A 229 -0.32 -10.19 3.55
CA PHE A 229 -0.62 -8.94 4.26
C PHE A 229 -0.79 -9.11 5.78
N TYR A 230 -0.92 -10.34 6.30
CA TYR A 230 -1.13 -10.57 7.74
C TYR A 230 0.10 -11.12 8.47
N GLY A 231 1.20 -11.38 7.76
CA GLY A 231 2.43 -11.97 8.31
C GLY A 231 2.25 -13.39 8.87
N PRO A 232 3.35 -14.09 9.24
CA PRO A 232 3.26 -15.41 9.85
C PRO A 232 2.51 -15.34 11.20
N VAL A 233 1.71 -16.35 11.52
CA VAL A 233 1.17 -16.53 12.88
C VAL A 233 2.33 -16.84 13.81
N THR A 234 2.51 -16.02 14.83
CA THR A 234 3.60 -16.18 15.81
C THR A 234 3.31 -17.35 16.77
N GLN A 235 4.35 -18.02 17.29
CA GLN A 235 4.15 -19.09 18.29
C GLN A 235 3.39 -18.60 19.53
N GLU A 236 3.55 -17.34 19.91
CA GLU A 236 2.84 -16.74 21.04
C GLU A 236 1.31 -16.68 20.81
N GLU A 237 0.88 -16.51 19.55
CA GLU A 237 -0.54 -16.54 19.14
C GLU A 237 -1.10 -17.98 19.09
N ILE A 238 -0.25 -18.98 18.82
CA ILE A 238 -0.60 -20.41 18.84
C ILE A 238 -0.87 -20.89 20.28
N PHE A 239 -0.03 -20.47 21.23
CA PHE A 239 -0.14 -20.89 22.63
C PHE A 239 -1.07 -20.01 23.48
N ASN A 240 -1.50 -18.86 22.95
CA ASN A 240 -2.39 -17.94 23.65
C ASN A 240 -3.54 -17.47 22.73
N PRO A 241 -4.55 -18.34 22.48
CA PRO A 241 -5.62 -18.07 21.52
C PRO A 241 -6.49 -16.85 21.86
N GLY A 242 -6.37 -16.30 23.08
CA GLY A 242 -6.96 -15.04 23.49
C GLY A 242 -6.37 -13.80 22.79
N LYS A 243 -5.12 -13.85 22.29
CA LYS A 243 -4.53 -12.80 21.43
C LYS A 243 -4.90 -12.97 19.96
N ASN A 244 -5.23 -14.19 19.54
CA ASN A 244 -5.80 -14.45 18.20
C ASN A 244 -7.17 -13.77 18.02
N LYS A 245 -7.85 -13.42 19.14
CA LYS A 245 -9.01 -12.52 19.11
C LYS A 245 -8.71 -11.14 18.54
N GLU A 246 -7.47 -10.64 18.52
CA GLU A 246 -7.11 -9.32 17.95
C GLU A 246 -6.97 -9.34 16.41
N ARG A 247 -6.40 -10.42 15.85
CA ARG A 247 -6.48 -10.70 14.41
C ARG A 247 -7.92 -10.97 13.97
N THR A 248 -8.65 -11.77 14.75
CA THR A 248 -10.07 -12.00 14.50
C THR A 248 -10.99 -10.88 14.97
N THR A 249 -10.55 -9.85 15.70
CA THR A 249 -11.36 -8.63 15.93
C THR A 249 -11.24 -7.64 14.79
N HIS A 250 -10.22 -7.70 13.94
CA HIS A 250 -10.36 -7.13 12.61
C HIS A 250 -11.45 -7.85 11.78
N PHE A 251 -11.85 -9.06 12.18
CA PHE A 251 -13.01 -9.80 11.65
C PHE A 251 -14.24 -9.86 12.59
N ARG A 252 -14.17 -9.35 13.83
CA ARG A 252 -15.24 -9.35 14.86
C ARG A 252 -15.64 -7.94 15.31
N PHE A 253 -14.92 -6.92 14.86
CA PHE A 253 -15.45 -5.57 14.78
C PHE A 253 -16.16 -5.32 13.45
N LEU A 254 -16.39 -6.38 12.66
CA LEU A 254 -17.38 -6.39 11.59
C LEU A 254 -18.75 -6.77 12.14
#